data_AF-A0A0M9E7N2-F1
#
_entry.id   AF-A0A0M9E7N2-F1
#
_cell.length_a   1.000
_cell.length_b   1.000
_cell.length_c   1.000
_cell.angle_alpha   90.00
_cell.angle_beta   90.00
_cell.angle_gamma   90.00
#
_symmetry.space_group_name_H-M   'P 1'
#
loop_
_entity.id
_entity.type
_entity.pdbx_description
1 polymer ?
#
loop_
_entity_poly.entity_id
_entity_poly.type
_entity_poly.pdbx_seq_one_letter_code
_entity_poly.pdbx_strand_id
1 'polypeptide(L)'
;MRSNKYAIALFLFIFGIMMAIHSNLIAADCDVKVKKRMKSEKLTKILECLKDEIEKIKKEKNSSDLPVGTIISSMVPPKKFFKKYSEKKWRTANGDTIPSFFEYVAITGNKKLPDLRGMFLRGLNLDRNDGNQDPEGNKRTPGSYQRDELKNHIHGLNWWASGGMKLPNRYPGINNSYNPKPNQGSINGVTPYGGAETRPKNVSIYWYIKIN
;
A
#
# COMPACT_ATOMS: atom_id res chain seq x y z
N MET A 1 4.38 71.14 79.43
CA MET A 1 3.82 70.71 78.11
C MET A 1 4.87 70.59 77.00
N ARG A 2 6.11 70.12 77.25
CA ARG A 2 7.16 69.95 76.20
C ARG A 2 7.52 68.49 75.87
N SER A 3 7.15 67.51 76.70
CA SER A 3 7.52 66.09 76.50
C SER A 3 6.72 65.38 75.39
N ASN A 4 5.51 65.84 75.06
CA ASN A 4 4.62 65.13 74.12
C ASN A 4 5.00 65.33 72.64
N LYS A 5 5.73 66.39 72.30
CA LYS A 5 6.13 66.69 70.91
C LYS A 5 7.23 65.75 70.40
N TYR A 6 8.15 65.34 71.27
CA TYR A 6 9.25 64.42 70.91
C TYR A 6 8.77 62.98 70.75
N ALA A 7 7.79 62.54 71.56
CA ALA A 7 7.18 61.23 71.44
C ALA A 7 6.44 61.04 70.10
N ILE A 8 5.70 62.07 69.67
CA ILE A 8 4.97 62.05 68.38
C ILE A 8 5.95 62.06 67.21
N ALA A 9 7.03 62.85 67.27
CA ALA A 9 8.03 62.89 66.21
C ALA A 9 8.78 61.55 66.05
N LEU A 10 9.12 60.89 67.17
CA LEU A 10 9.76 59.58 67.16
C LEU A 10 8.82 58.50 66.61
N PHE A 11 7.53 58.54 66.95
CA PHE A 11 6.53 57.60 66.44
C PHE A 11 6.34 57.73 64.93
N LEU A 12 6.26 58.97 64.41
CA LEU A 12 6.15 59.23 62.98
C LEU A 12 7.42 58.79 62.21
N PHE A 13 8.60 58.96 62.80
CA PHE A 13 9.86 58.51 62.21
C PHE A 13 9.96 56.98 62.13
N ILE A 14 9.61 56.28 63.22
CA ILE A 14 9.58 54.81 63.25
C ILE A 14 8.53 54.25 62.29
N PHE A 15 7.35 54.88 62.23
CA PHE A 15 6.29 54.48 61.30
C PHE A 15 6.71 54.68 59.83
N GLY A 16 7.39 55.78 59.51
CA GLY A 16 7.95 56.03 58.19
C GLY A 16 9.01 54.98 57.78
N ILE A 17 9.88 54.58 58.71
CA ILE A 17 10.86 53.52 58.48
C ILE A 17 10.18 52.16 58.26
N MET A 18 9.18 51.81 59.08
CA MET A 18 8.43 50.56 58.91
C MET A 18 7.70 50.51 57.56
N MET A 19 7.08 51.61 57.13
CA MET A 19 6.44 51.74 55.81
C MET A 19 7.45 51.56 54.67
N ALA A 20 8.63 52.16 54.77
CA ALA A 20 9.68 52.02 53.74
C ALA A 20 10.23 50.59 53.66
N ILE A 21 10.44 49.93 54.80
CA ILE A 21 10.89 48.53 54.86
C ILE A 21 9.84 47.60 54.25
N HIS A 22 8.56 47.82 54.58
CA HIS A 22 7.46 47.02 54.04
C HIS A 22 7.33 47.17 52.52
N SER A 23 7.49 48.40 52.01
CA SER A 23 7.46 48.72 50.58
C SER A 23 8.57 48.00 49.81
N ASN A 24 9.80 48.02 50.34
CA ASN A 24 10.96 47.37 49.71
C ASN A 24 10.87 45.84 49.75
N LEU A 25 10.33 45.25 50.83
CA LEU A 25 10.10 43.80 50.88
C LEU A 25 9.09 43.34 49.83
N ILE A 26 8.00 44.08 49.63
CA ILE A 26 6.98 43.77 48.63
C ILE A 26 7.57 43.86 47.22
N ALA A 27 8.38 44.89 46.92
CA ALA A 27 9.02 45.05 45.62
C ALA A 27 9.98 43.88 45.30
N ALA A 28 10.77 43.44 46.27
CA ALA A 28 11.69 42.31 46.10
C ALA A 28 10.97 40.97 45.87
N ASP A 29 9.87 40.69 46.58
CA ASP A 29 9.07 39.48 46.39
C ASP A 29 8.35 39.47 45.02
N CYS A 30 7.91 40.66 44.56
CA CYS A 30 7.31 40.81 43.24
C CYS A 30 8.30 40.47 42.11
N ASP A 31 9.54 40.98 42.19
CA ASP A 31 10.55 40.79 41.15
C ASP A 31 11.01 39.32 41.02
N VAL A 32 11.10 38.60 42.15
CA VAL A 32 11.39 37.16 42.18
C VAL A 32 10.25 36.36 41.53
N LYS A 33 8.98 36.69 41.83
CA LYS A 33 7.81 36.05 41.22
C LYS A 33 7.74 36.27 39.71
N VAL A 34 8.04 37.48 39.23
CA VAL A 34 8.05 37.82 37.81
C VAL A 34 9.13 37.04 37.05
N LYS A 35 10.36 36.99 37.56
CA LYS A 35 11.46 36.23 36.95
C LYS A 35 11.17 34.73 36.87
N LYS A 36 10.53 34.17 37.91
CA LYS A 36 10.12 32.75 37.95
C LYS A 36 9.02 32.45 36.92
N ARG A 37 8.06 33.37 36.75
CA ARG A 37 6.97 33.27 35.76
C ARG A 37 7.50 33.36 34.32
N MET A 38 8.40 34.30 34.03
CA MET A 38 9.04 34.41 32.70
C MET A 38 9.84 33.15 32.33
N LYS A 39 10.56 32.55 33.29
CA LYS A 39 11.29 31.30 33.08
C LYS A 39 10.35 30.11 32.81
N SER A 40 9.20 30.09 33.48
CA SER A 40 8.13 29.12 33.24
C SER A 40 7.55 29.26 31.83
N GLU A 41 7.18 30.47 31.39
CA GLU A 41 6.62 30.72 30.05
C GLU A 41 7.59 30.35 28.91
N LYS A 42 8.88 30.63 29.11
CA LYS A 42 9.92 30.24 28.15
C LYS A 42 10.06 28.72 28.04
N LEU A 43 9.92 28.00 29.17
CA LEU A 43 9.95 26.54 29.20
C LEU A 43 8.71 25.94 28.53
N THR A 44 7.53 26.51 28.74
CA THR A 44 6.29 26.05 28.07
C THR A 44 6.37 26.21 26.56
N LYS A 45 6.86 27.35 26.07
CA LYS A 45 7.07 27.57 24.63
C LYS A 45 8.04 26.57 24.01
N ILE A 46 9.13 26.23 24.70
CA ILE A 46 10.08 25.21 24.24
C ILE A 46 9.42 23.84 24.19
N LEU A 47 8.63 23.48 25.21
CA LEU A 47 7.91 22.21 25.26
C LEU A 47 6.90 22.08 24.11
N GLU A 48 6.19 23.16 23.81
CA GLU A 48 5.20 23.21 22.71
C GLU A 48 5.89 23.07 21.35
N CYS A 49 6.98 23.80 21.12
CA CYS A 49 7.79 23.68 19.91
C CYS A 49 8.36 22.26 19.71
N LEU A 50 8.81 21.60 20.79
CA LEU A 50 9.31 20.23 20.72
C LEU A 50 8.20 19.21 20.42
N LYS A 51 6.98 19.44 20.91
CA LYS A 51 5.83 18.59 20.58
C LYS A 51 5.49 18.69 19.10
N ASP A 52 5.44 19.90 18.57
CA ASP A 52 5.16 20.15 17.15
C ASP A 52 6.21 19.49 16.25
N GLU A 53 7.49 19.55 16.63
CA GLU A 53 8.57 18.93 15.87
C GLU A 53 8.52 17.40 15.92
N ILE A 54 8.19 16.81 17.07
CA ILE A 54 7.92 15.37 17.19
C ILE A 54 6.74 14.95 16.30
N GLU A 55 5.68 15.75 16.26
CA GLU A 55 4.50 15.47 15.44
C GLU A 55 4.84 15.54 13.95
N LYS A 56 5.65 16.52 13.55
CA LYS A 56 6.15 16.67 12.18
C LYS A 56 7.01 15.47 11.75
N ILE A 57 7.93 15.03 12.60
CA ILE A 57 8.77 13.84 12.36
C ILE A 57 7.93 12.56 12.25
N LYS A 58 6.89 12.42 13.09
CA LYS A 58 5.95 11.29 12.99
C LYS A 58 5.20 11.30 11.66
N LYS A 59 4.74 12.47 11.22
CA LYS A 59 4.02 12.65 9.95
C LYS A 59 4.91 12.35 8.74
N GLU A 60 6.14 12.84 8.75
CA GLU A 60 7.13 12.56 7.69
C GLU A 60 7.47 11.07 7.62
N LYS A 61 7.68 10.41 8.77
CA LYS A 61 7.91 8.96 8.83
C LYS A 61 6.75 8.16 8.25
N ASN A 62 5.51 8.55 8.54
CA ASN A 62 4.32 7.87 8.02
C ASN A 62 4.09 8.12 6.52
N SER A 63 4.51 9.27 5.98
CA SER A 63 4.36 9.58 4.55
C SER A 63 5.21 8.70 3.62
N SER A 64 6.24 8.04 4.16
CA SER A 64 7.14 7.15 3.42
C SER A 64 6.74 5.67 3.45
N ASP A 65 5.71 5.30 4.22
CA ASP A 65 5.34 3.90 4.41
C ASP A 65 4.28 3.49 3.36
N LEU A 66 4.59 2.48 2.55
CA LEU A 66 3.66 1.97 1.52
C LEU A 66 2.36 1.50 2.18
N PRO A 67 1.18 1.62 1.54
CA PRO A 67 -0.06 1.13 2.14
C PRO A 67 -0.08 -0.39 2.27
N VAL A 68 -0.81 -0.90 3.26
CA VAL A 68 -1.04 -2.35 3.43
C VAL A 68 -1.76 -2.91 2.19
N GLY A 69 -1.37 -4.10 1.75
CA GLY A 69 -1.83 -4.70 0.50
C GLY A 69 -0.97 -4.32 -0.72
N THR A 70 -0.01 -3.40 -0.60
CA THR A 70 0.94 -3.10 -1.68
C THR A 70 1.73 -4.34 -2.05
N ILE A 71 1.76 -4.65 -3.35
CA ILE A 71 2.57 -5.72 -3.93
C ILE A 71 3.78 -5.09 -4.62
N ILE A 72 4.98 -5.61 -4.35
CA ILE A 72 6.20 -5.18 -5.01
C ILE A 72 6.91 -6.36 -5.66
N SER A 73 7.54 -6.07 -6.79
CA SER A 73 8.49 -6.94 -7.48
C SER A 73 9.90 -6.71 -6.94
N SER A 74 10.67 -7.76 -6.74
CA SER A 74 12.05 -7.64 -6.24
C SER A 74 12.94 -8.78 -6.69
N MET A 75 14.21 -8.46 -6.97
CA MET A 75 15.28 -9.43 -7.24
C MET A 75 15.90 -9.99 -5.95
N VAL A 76 15.56 -9.42 -4.79
CA VAL A 76 16.17 -9.80 -3.51
C VAL A 76 15.49 -11.06 -2.96
N PRO A 77 16.24 -12.12 -2.61
CA PRO A 77 15.66 -13.33 -2.02
C PRO A 77 15.02 -13.09 -0.64
N PRO A 78 14.02 -13.89 -0.22
CA PRO A 78 13.22 -13.63 0.98
C PRO A 78 14.04 -13.42 2.25
N LYS A 79 15.02 -14.29 2.52
CA LYS A 79 15.90 -14.16 3.71
C LYS A 79 16.60 -12.81 3.79
N LYS A 80 17.09 -12.29 2.66
CA LYS A 80 17.79 -10.99 2.60
C LYS A 80 16.79 -9.83 2.66
N PHE A 81 15.65 -9.98 1.99
CA PHE A 81 14.60 -8.97 1.96
C PHE A 81 14.04 -8.72 3.36
N PHE A 82 13.70 -9.78 4.07
CA PHE A 82 13.13 -9.74 5.41
C PHE A 82 14.12 -9.21 6.46
N LYS A 83 15.42 -9.49 6.31
CA LYS A 83 16.45 -8.88 7.15
C LYS A 83 16.48 -7.35 7.04
N LYS A 84 16.16 -6.81 5.86
CA LYS A 84 16.15 -5.35 5.60
C LYS A 84 14.81 -4.69 5.93
N TYR A 85 13.70 -5.33 5.60
CA TYR A 85 12.36 -4.71 5.61
C TYR A 85 11.39 -5.29 6.65
N SER A 86 11.80 -6.31 7.41
CA SER A 86 11.02 -7.03 8.43
C SER A 86 9.91 -7.95 7.92
N GLU A 87 9.92 -9.20 8.42
CA GLU A 87 8.85 -10.20 8.22
C GLU A 87 7.51 -9.82 8.87
N LYS A 88 7.53 -8.85 9.80
CA LYS A 88 6.31 -8.36 10.46
C LYS A 88 5.53 -7.38 9.58
N LYS A 89 6.20 -6.77 8.60
CA LYS A 89 5.62 -5.82 7.64
C LYS A 89 5.39 -6.45 6.27
N TRP A 90 6.25 -7.38 5.86
CA TRP A 90 6.22 -7.96 4.52
C TRP A 90 6.19 -9.49 4.55
N ARG A 91 5.49 -10.08 3.58
CA ARG A 91 5.50 -11.52 3.31
C ARG A 91 5.67 -11.79 1.82
N THR A 92 6.07 -13.01 1.48
CA THR A 92 6.02 -13.50 0.10
C THR A 92 4.57 -13.68 -0.33
N ALA A 93 4.25 -13.32 -1.59
CA ALA A 93 2.94 -13.59 -2.18
C ALA A 93 2.93 -15.00 -2.82
N ASN A 94 2.97 -16.02 -1.98
CA ASN A 94 3.09 -17.44 -2.32
C ASN A 94 1.88 -18.29 -1.89
N GLY A 95 0.76 -17.65 -1.50
CA GLY A 95 -0.43 -18.36 -1.04
C GLY A 95 -0.48 -18.69 0.46
N ASP A 96 0.49 -18.20 1.25
CA ASP A 96 0.56 -18.48 2.69
C ASP A 96 -0.65 -17.93 3.45
N THR A 97 -1.06 -18.63 4.50
CA THR A 97 -2.09 -18.18 5.44
C THR A 97 -1.44 -17.37 6.56
N ILE A 98 -1.96 -16.17 6.81
CA ILE A 98 -1.49 -15.29 7.89
C ILE A 98 -2.52 -15.18 9.04
N PRO A 99 -2.05 -14.99 10.28
CA PRO A 99 -2.89 -14.72 11.45
C PRO A 99 -3.83 -13.51 11.31
N SER A 100 -4.98 -13.55 12.01
CA SER A 100 -6.00 -12.49 11.94
C SER A 100 -5.57 -11.13 12.51
N PHE A 101 -4.50 -11.05 13.29
CA PHE A 101 -4.04 -9.81 13.91
C PHE A 101 -3.26 -8.90 12.94
N PHE A 102 -2.95 -9.38 11.74
CA PHE A 102 -2.31 -8.57 10.71
C PHE A 102 -3.31 -7.59 10.09
N GLU A 103 -2.86 -6.36 9.84
CA GLU A 103 -3.69 -5.28 9.30
C GLU A 103 -4.28 -5.65 7.93
N TYR A 104 -3.53 -6.41 7.12
CA TYR A 104 -4.04 -6.93 5.85
C TYR A 104 -5.33 -7.74 6.02
N VAL A 105 -5.42 -8.59 7.05
CA VAL A 105 -6.63 -9.40 7.29
C VAL A 105 -7.77 -8.52 7.79
N ALA A 106 -7.47 -7.52 8.62
CA ALA A 106 -8.47 -6.57 9.10
C ALA A 106 -9.08 -5.74 7.96
N ILE A 107 -8.27 -5.31 6.98
CA ILE A 107 -8.72 -4.51 5.83
C ILE A 107 -9.40 -5.36 4.77
N THR A 108 -8.82 -6.50 4.40
CA THR A 108 -9.29 -7.29 3.25
C THR A 108 -10.27 -8.41 3.62
N GLY A 109 -10.35 -8.79 4.90
CA GLY A 109 -11.06 -9.99 5.35
C GLY A 109 -10.36 -11.31 4.97
N ASN A 110 -9.25 -11.27 4.23
CA ASN A 110 -8.61 -12.46 3.67
C ASN A 110 -7.40 -12.89 4.51
N LYS A 111 -7.48 -14.09 5.10
CA LYS A 111 -6.34 -14.72 5.80
C LYS A 111 -5.32 -15.32 4.83
N LYS A 112 -5.76 -15.71 3.64
CA LYS A 112 -4.90 -16.31 2.63
C LYS A 112 -4.34 -15.21 1.74
N LEU A 113 -3.01 -15.12 1.69
CA LEU A 113 -2.32 -14.24 0.76
C LEU A 113 -2.51 -14.75 -0.68
N PRO A 114 -2.43 -13.88 -1.70
CA PRO A 114 -2.41 -14.34 -3.08
C PRO A 114 -1.14 -15.15 -3.37
N ASP A 115 -1.24 -16.13 -4.25
CA ASP A 115 -0.07 -16.79 -4.86
C ASP A 115 0.17 -16.19 -6.23
N LEU A 116 1.21 -15.37 -6.34
CA LEU A 116 1.53 -14.61 -7.56
C LEU A 116 2.66 -15.24 -8.37
N ARG A 117 3.13 -16.42 -7.97
CA ARG A 117 4.21 -17.12 -8.68
C ARG A 117 3.69 -17.61 -10.02
N GLY A 118 4.34 -17.19 -11.10
CA GLY A 118 3.94 -17.52 -12.47
C GLY A 118 2.67 -16.84 -12.95
N MET A 119 2.12 -15.87 -12.20
CA MET A 119 0.87 -15.22 -12.55
C MET A 119 1.11 -13.90 -13.30
N PHE A 120 0.24 -13.61 -14.27
CA PHE A 120 0.07 -12.26 -14.81
C PHE A 120 -0.93 -11.47 -13.98
N LEU A 121 -0.59 -10.23 -13.63
CA LEU A 121 -1.49 -9.33 -12.92
C LEU A 121 -2.35 -8.58 -13.92
N ARG A 122 -3.66 -8.50 -13.63
CA ARG A 122 -4.64 -7.73 -14.39
C ARG A 122 -5.41 -6.82 -13.45
N GLY A 123 -5.63 -5.58 -13.87
CA GLY A 123 -6.48 -4.64 -13.15
C GLY A 123 -7.95 -5.07 -13.19
N LEU A 124 -8.69 -4.77 -12.13
CA LEU A 124 -10.14 -4.93 -12.14
C LEU A 124 -10.78 -3.83 -12.99
N ASN A 125 -11.93 -4.14 -13.59
CA ASN A 125 -12.65 -3.19 -14.43
C ASN A 125 -13.13 -1.96 -13.68
N LEU A 126 -13.55 -2.15 -12.41
CA LEU A 126 -14.28 -1.13 -11.67
C LEU A 126 -15.47 -0.62 -12.51
N ASP A 127 -15.48 0.65 -12.88
CA ASP A 127 -16.48 1.33 -13.69
C ASP A 127 -16.12 1.44 -15.19
N ARG A 128 -14.98 0.87 -15.63
CA ARG A 128 -14.51 0.94 -17.01
C ARG A 128 -15.48 0.29 -18.00
N ASN A 129 -15.87 1.02 -19.04
CA ASN A 129 -16.85 0.59 -20.05
C ASN A 129 -16.50 0.99 -21.50
N ASP A 130 -15.22 1.16 -21.83
CA ASP A 130 -14.71 1.65 -23.14
C ASP A 130 -14.50 0.55 -24.21
N GLY A 131 -14.88 -0.69 -23.91
CA GLY A 131 -14.65 -1.86 -24.77
C GLY A 131 -13.31 -2.56 -24.56
N ASN A 132 -12.43 -2.01 -23.71
CA ASN A 132 -11.10 -2.57 -23.40
C ASN A 132 -11.02 -3.19 -22.00
N GLN A 133 -12.15 -3.30 -21.31
CA GLN A 133 -12.27 -3.94 -20.00
C GLN A 133 -12.06 -5.46 -20.07
N ASP A 134 -11.69 -6.09 -18.95
CA ASP A 134 -11.68 -7.55 -18.82
C ASP A 134 -13.11 -8.08 -19.09
N PRO A 135 -13.32 -8.92 -20.11
CA PRO A 135 -14.65 -9.45 -20.41
C PRO A 135 -15.30 -10.18 -19.22
N GLU A 136 -14.50 -10.75 -18.32
CA GLU A 136 -14.97 -11.45 -17.12
C GLU A 136 -14.93 -10.58 -15.85
N GLY A 137 -14.46 -9.33 -15.95
CA GLY A 137 -14.10 -8.50 -14.79
C GLY A 137 -15.24 -8.24 -13.81
N ASN A 138 -16.50 -8.32 -14.23
CA ASN A 138 -17.68 -8.14 -13.35
C ASN A 138 -17.81 -9.25 -12.29
N LYS A 139 -17.17 -10.41 -12.49
CA LYS A 139 -17.18 -11.54 -11.55
C LYS A 139 -15.89 -11.62 -10.73
N ARG A 140 -14.95 -10.71 -10.97
CA ARG A 140 -13.61 -10.77 -10.39
C ARG A 140 -13.48 -9.88 -9.17
N THR A 141 -12.79 -10.40 -8.18
CA THR A 141 -12.36 -9.68 -6.98
C THR A 141 -10.83 -9.67 -6.92
N PRO A 142 -10.22 -8.77 -6.11
CA PRO A 142 -8.78 -8.74 -5.95
C PRO A 142 -8.23 -10.12 -5.53
N GLY A 143 -7.21 -10.61 -6.23
CA GLY A 143 -6.61 -11.92 -5.97
C GLY A 143 -7.33 -13.11 -6.62
N SER A 144 -8.44 -12.90 -7.35
CA SER A 144 -9.10 -13.96 -8.10
C SER A 144 -8.23 -14.51 -9.25
N TYR A 145 -8.14 -15.84 -9.32
CA TYR A 145 -7.44 -16.55 -10.40
C TYR A 145 -8.32 -16.64 -11.66
N GLN A 146 -7.72 -16.43 -12.82
CA GLN A 146 -8.31 -16.69 -14.12
C GLN A 146 -7.39 -17.65 -14.87
N ARG A 147 -7.98 -18.70 -15.45
CA ARG A 147 -7.24 -19.68 -16.25
C ARG A 147 -6.82 -19.07 -17.57
N ASP A 148 -5.73 -19.59 -18.13
CA ASP A 148 -5.32 -19.27 -19.49
C ASP A 148 -6.43 -19.67 -20.47
N GLU A 149 -6.70 -18.78 -21.43
CA GLU A 149 -7.67 -19.03 -22.49
C GLU A 149 -7.16 -18.43 -23.80
N LEU A 150 -7.36 -19.17 -24.90
CA LEU A 150 -7.19 -18.66 -26.25
C LEU A 150 -8.53 -18.18 -26.75
N LYS A 151 -8.56 -16.97 -27.34
CA LYS A 151 -9.77 -16.49 -27.99
C LYS A 151 -10.21 -17.46 -29.08
N ASN A 152 -11.50 -17.83 -29.07
CA ASN A 152 -12.09 -18.69 -30.08
C ASN A 152 -11.81 -18.15 -31.49
N HIS A 153 -11.29 -19.00 -32.36
CA HIS A 153 -11.00 -18.69 -33.76
C HIS A 153 -11.15 -19.96 -34.61
N ILE A 154 -11.39 -19.77 -35.92
CA ILE A 154 -11.61 -20.86 -36.88
C ILE A 154 -10.51 -20.81 -37.93
N HIS A 155 -9.90 -21.95 -38.23
CA HIS A 155 -9.04 -22.11 -39.39
C HIS A 155 -9.86 -22.61 -40.59
N GLY A 156 -9.94 -21.81 -41.65
CA GLY A 156 -10.48 -22.27 -42.93
C GLY A 156 -9.44 -23.09 -43.68
N LEU A 157 -9.74 -24.36 -43.99
CA LEU A 157 -8.89 -25.16 -44.87
C LEU A 157 -9.35 -24.95 -46.32
N ASN A 158 -8.49 -24.34 -47.15
CA ASN A 158 -8.74 -24.20 -48.58
C ASN A 158 -8.30 -25.47 -49.30
N TRP A 159 -9.24 -26.18 -49.91
CA TRP A 159 -8.99 -27.37 -50.70
C TRP A 159 -8.93 -27.01 -52.18
N TRP A 160 -7.77 -27.26 -52.81
CA TRP A 160 -7.61 -27.15 -54.26
C TRP A 160 -7.85 -28.53 -54.88
N ALA A 161 -9.00 -28.72 -55.52
CA ALA A 161 -9.24 -29.89 -56.35
C ALA A 161 -8.70 -29.58 -57.76
N SER A 162 -7.64 -30.28 -58.19
CA SER A 162 -7.21 -30.25 -59.58
C SER A 162 -8.30 -30.89 -60.46
N GLY A 163 -8.53 -30.31 -61.65
CA GLY A 163 -9.68 -30.59 -62.53
C GLY A 163 -10.01 -32.08 -62.64
N GLY A 164 -11.20 -32.45 -62.15
CA GLY A 164 -11.74 -33.82 -62.17
C GLY A 164 -11.89 -34.49 -60.79
N MET A 165 -11.32 -33.92 -59.72
CA MET A 165 -11.41 -34.53 -58.38
C MET A 165 -12.69 -34.12 -57.62
N LYS A 166 -13.44 -35.14 -57.19
CA LYS A 166 -14.67 -35.03 -56.39
C LYS A 166 -14.33 -34.70 -54.92
N LEU A 167 -14.82 -33.58 -54.39
CA LEU A 167 -14.61 -33.16 -52.99
C LEU A 167 -15.30 -34.12 -51.98
N PRO A 168 -14.78 -34.25 -50.74
CA PRO A 168 -15.35 -35.13 -49.71
C PRO A 168 -16.81 -34.79 -49.33
N ASN A 169 -17.62 -35.85 -49.23
CA ASN A 169 -19.07 -35.89 -48.97
C ASN A 169 -19.56 -35.39 -47.59
N ARG A 170 -18.74 -34.65 -46.82
CA ARG A 170 -19.10 -34.22 -45.45
C ARG A 170 -19.51 -32.75 -45.35
N TYR A 171 -19.68 -32.08 -46.48
CA TYR A 171 -20.36 -30.79 -46.53
C TYR A 171 -21.87 -30.99 -46.62
N PRO A 172 -22.68 -30.28 -45.79
CA PRO A 172 -24.13 -30.33 -45.94
C PRO A 172 -24.49 -29.74 -47.30
N GLY A 173 -25.04 -30.58 -48.20
CA GLY A 173 -25.58 -30.15 -49.50
C GLY A 173 -24.88 -30.67 -50.76
N ILE A 174 -23.82 -31.50 -50.68
CA ILE A 174 -23.15 -32.03 -51.88
C ILE A 174 -23.02 -33.56 -51.79
N ASN A 175 -23.89 -34.28 -52.50
CA ASN A 175 -23.81 -35.74 -52.65
C ASN A 175 -22.64 -36.12 -53.56
N ASN A 176 -21.53 -36.57 -52.98
CA ASN A 176 -20.38 -37.04 -53.76
C ASN A 176 -19.73 -38.29 -53.15
N SER A 177 -19.80 -39.42 -53.86
CA SER A 177 -19.33 -40.74 -53.42
C SER A 177 -17.81 -40.92 -53.47
N TYR A 178 -17.04 -39.94 -52.99
CA TYR A 178 -15.58 -40.05 -52.84
C TYR A 178 -15.22 -40.05 -51.36
N ASN A 179 -14.54 -41.12 -50.93
CA ASN A 179 -13.96 -41.26 -49.60
C ASN A 179 -12.46 -40.93 -49.73
N PRO A 180 -12.04 -39.65 -49.72
CA PRO A 180 -10.63 -39.34 -49.71
C PRO A 180 -10.05 -40.00 -48.45
N LYS A 181 -8.94 -40.73 -48.61
CA LYS A 181 -8.18 -41.25 -47.46
C LYS A 181 -8.06 -40.09 -46.45
N PRO A 182 -8.28 -40.31 -45.14
CA PRO A 182 -8.49 -39.26 -44.14
C PRO A 182 -7.34 -38.22 -43.93
N ASN A 183 -6.32 -38.21 -44.80
CA ASN A 183 -5.05 -37.48 -44.66
C ASN A 183 -4.71 -36.57 -45.85
N GLN A 184 -5.67 -35.92 -46.50
CA GLN A 184 -5.36 -34.85 -47.47
C GLN A 184 -5.51 -33.43 -46.88
N GLY A 185 -5.84 -33.30 -45.59
CA GLY A 185 -5.48 -32.11 -44.84
C GLY A 185 -4.03 -32.26 -44.42
N SER A 186 -3.18 -31.27 -44.69
CA SER A 186 -1.77 -31.28 -44.25
C SER A 186 -1.71 -31.56 -42.74
N ILE A 187 -1.34 -32.78 -42.36
CA ILE A 187 -1.13 -33.18 -40.96
C ILE A 187 -0.08 -32.28 -40.30
N ASN A 188 0.80 -31.68 -41.10
CA ASN A 188 1.83 -30.72 -40.68
C ASN A 188 1.26 -29.36 -40.22
N GLY A 189 -0.02 -29.06 -40.49
CA GLY A 189 -0.67 -27.82 -40.05
C GLY A 189 -1.43 -27.93 -38.72
N VAL A 190 -1.54 -29.14 -38.15
CA VAL A 190 -2.33 -29.43 -36.91
C VAL A 190 -1.53 -30.24 -35.88
N THR A 191 -0.26 -30.55 -36.16
CA THR A 191 0.61 -31.15 -35.15
C THR A 191 0.82 -30.17 -33.99
N PRO A 192 0.60 -30.59 -32.73
CA PRO A 192 0.88 -29.75 -31.57
C PRO A 192 2.34 -29.29 -31.61
N TYR A 193 2.55 -27.97 -31.69
CA TYR A 193 3.87 -27.36 -31.57
C TYR A 193 3.84 -26.34 -30.44
N GLY A 194 4.81 -26.44 -29.52
CA GLY A 194 4.89 -25.58 -28.35
C GLY A 194 5.14 -26.36 -27.06
N GLY A 195 5.08 -25.65 -25.93
CA GLY A 195 5.14 -26.24 -24.59
C GLY A 195 3.79 -26.18 -23.88
N ALA A 196 3.79 -26.48 -22.57
CA ALA A 196 2.58 -26.49 -21.74
C ALA A 196 1.81 -25.14 -21.67
N GLU A 197 2.39 -24.04 -22.16
CA GLU A 197 1.85 -22.69 -22.04
C GLU A 197 2.43 -21.81 -23.16
N THR A 198 1.63 -20.86 -23.66
CA THR A 198 2.09 -19.79 -24.55
C THR A 198 2.89 -18.78 -23.71
N ARG A 199 4.21 -18.92 -23.69
CA ARG A 199 5.11 -18.12 -22.84
C ARG A 199 5.93 -17.12 -23.65
N PRO A 200 5.64 -15.81 -23.57
CA PRO A 200 6.59 -14.78 -23.99
C PRO A 200 7.89 -14.87 -23.17
N LYS A 201 8.99 -14.33 -23.71
CA LYS A 201 10.25 -14.19 -22.96
C LYS A 201 9.97 -13.40 -21.67
N ASN A 202 10.35 -13.95 -20.53
CA ASN A 202 10.12 -13.35 -19.22
C ASN A 202 11.34 -13.49 -18.31
N VAL A 203 11.36 -12.70 -17.23
CA VAL A 203 12.38 -12.73 -16.17
C VAL A 203 11.66 -13.00 -14.85
N SER A 204 12.16 -13.99 -14.10
CA SER A 204 11.61 -14.37 -12.80
C SER A 204 12.04 -13.40 -11.69
N ILE A 205 11.08 -13.06 -10.83
CA ILE A 205 11.26 -12.16 -9.68
C ILE A 205 10.51 -12.72 -8.46
N TYR A 206 10.82 -12.19 -7.29
CA TYR A 206 10.03 -12.43 -6.08
C TYR A 206 8.93 -11.40 -5.94
N TRP A 207 7.74 -11.87 -5.59
CA TRP A 207 6.61 -11.03 -5.20
C TRP A 207 6.51 -10.94 -3.69
N TYR A 208 6.50 -9.71 -3.18
CA TYR A 208 6.25 -9.42 -1.78
C TYR A 208 4.99 -8.60 -1.62
N ILE A 209 4.23 -8.86 -0.56
CA ILE A 209 3.04 -8.13 -0.18
C ILE A 209 3.20 -7.53 1.20
N LYS A 210 2.82 -6.27 1.35
CA LYS A 210 2.83 -5.58 2.64
C LYS A 210 1.61 -5.98 3.46
N ILE A 211 1.84 -6.43 4.69
CA ILE A 211 0.81 -6.96 5.59
C ILE A 211 0.55 -6.12 6.84
N ASN A 212 1.49 -5.24 7.20
CA ASN A 212 1.43 -4.18 8.22
C ASN A 212 2.36 -3.04 7.79
#